data_AF-A0A7V8Y823-F1
#
_entry.id   AF-A0A7V8Y823-F1
#
_cell.length_a   1.000
_cell.length_b   1.000
_cell.length_c   1.000
_cell.angle_alpha   90.00
_cell.angle_beta   90.00
_cell.angle_gamma   90.00
#
_symmetry.space_group_name_H-M   'P 1'
#
loop_
_entity.id
_entity.type
_entity.pdbx_description
1 polymer ?
#
loop_
_entity_poly.entity_id
_entity_poly.type
_entity_poly.pdbx_seq_one_letter_code
_entity_poly.pdbx_strand_id
1 'polypeptide(L)'
;MSSAVAVTSRSVEETRILGASLAPLLLPGDVVSLSGDLGAGKTVFVQGVAAALGVSRRVTSPSFVIVHHYEGAYPIVHMDVYRLNSFQEVLDLGFEELLDPEAIMFVEWGEAVTPLLPRRYLEVEMRRAMNPDDPTDRVIAFRPRGAEWGRKVQAMSQTAETLLAAASAETTQRSRFSSAPIPRARDHRGVNDGKGSGA
;
A
#
# COMPACT_ATOMS: atom_id res chain seq x y z
N MET A 1 4.56 18.54 10.73
CA MET A 1 4.75 17.17 10.20
C MET A 1 3.44 16.44 10.38
N SER A 2 2.85 15.88 9.33
CA SER A 2 1.63 15.08 9.50
C SER A 2 1.99 13.72 10.07
N SER A 3 1.31 13.32 11.15
CA SER A 3 1.62 12.10 11.90
C SER A 3 1.22 10.85 11.10
N ALA A 4 2.07 9.83 11.16
CA ALA A 4 1.69 8.49 10.73
C ALA A 4 0.54 7.96 11.59
N VAL A 5 -0.27 7.07 11.02
CA VAL A 5 -1.31 6.32 11.75
C VAL A 5 -1.20 4.85 11.40
N ALA A 6 -1.54 3.96 12.34
CA ALA A 6 -1.64 2.53 12.07
C ALA A 6 -2.93 1.93 12.63
N VAL A 7 -3.35 0.84 12.01
CA VAL A 7 -4.54 0.08 12.37
C VAL A 7 -4.26 -1.41 12.24
N THR A 8 -4.82 -2.21 13.13
CA THR A 8 -4.83 -3.66 12.98
C THR A 8 -6.00 -4.04 12.08
N SER A 9 -5.72 -4.73 10.96
CA SER A 9 -6.70 -5.43 10.14
C SER A 9 -6.72 -6.90 10.53
N ARG A 10 -7.91 -7.45 10.75
CA ARG A 10 -8.17 -8.83 11.22
C ARG A 10 -8.66 -9.75 10.11
N SER A 11 -8.80 -9.24 8.89
CA SER A 11 -9.28 -10.03 7.76
C SER A 11 -8.90 -9.39 6.42
N VAL A 12 -8.97 -10.20 5.37
CA VAL A 12 -8.85 -9.75 3.97
C VAL A 12 -9.89 -8.66 3.69
N GLU A 13 -11.09 -8.78 4.22
CA GLU A 13 -12.17 -7.81 3.98
C GLU A 13 -11.90 -6.47 4.67
N GLU A 14 -11.40 -6.48 5.90
CA GLU A 14 -10.98 -5.25 6.56
C GLU A 14 -9.84 -4.55 5.80
N THR A 15 -8.91 -5.32 5.22
CA THR A 15 -7.84 -4.77 4.36
C THR A 15 -8.43 -4.10 3.10
N ARG A 16 -9.47 -4.68 2.50
CA ARG A 16 -10.18 -4.05 1.38
C ARG A 16 -10.90 -2.78 1.81
N ILE A 17 -11.57 -2.80 2.96
CA ILE A 17 -12.24 -1.62 3.53
C ILE A 17 -11.24 -0.47 3.73
N LEU A 18 -10.04 -0.77 4.23
CA LEU A 18 -8.97 0.22 4.40
C LEU A 18 -8.48 0.81 3.06
N GLY A 19 -8.41 -0.02 2.02
CA GLY A 19 -8.16 0.47 0.66
C GLY A 19 -9.30 1.34 0.15
N ALA A 20 -10.54 0.87 0.26
CA ALA A 20 -11.73 1.58 -0.18
C ALA A 20 -11.92 2.93 0.53
N SER A 21 -11.55 3.05 1.80
CA SER A 21 -11.60 4.33 2.53
C SER A 21 -10.60 5.36 2.02
N LEU A 22 -9.52 4.93 1.36
CA LEU A 22 -8.54 5.84 0.76
C LEU A 22 -9.01 6.34 -0.61
N ALA A 23 -9.69 5.50 -1.39
CA ALA A 23 -10.13 5.77 -2.76
C ALA A 23 -10.76 7.17 -3.00
N PRO A 24 -11.76 7.65 -2.23
CA PRO A 24 -12.42 8.92 -2.51
C PRO A 24 -11.52 10.15 -2.27
N LEU A 25 -10.33 9.97 -1.69
CA LEU A 25 -9.38 11.04 -1.38
C LEU A 25 -8.23 11.09 -2.39
N LEU A 26 -8.15 10.11 -3.29
CA LEU A 26 -7.11 10.03 -4.30
C LEU A 26 -7.44 10.92 -5.50
N LEU A 27 -6.40 11.53 -6.05
CA LEU A 27 -6.43 12.35 -7.24
C LEU A 27 -5.39 11.84 -8.25
N PRO A 28 -5.57 12.11 -9.55
CA PRO A 28 -4.52 11.94 -10.54
C PRO A 28 -3.17 12.54 -10.08
N GLY A 29 -2.09 11.80 -10.30
CA GLY A 29 -0.74 12.11 -9.84
C GLY A 29 -0.42 11.67 -8.40
N ASP A 30 -1.40 11.14 -7.65
CA ASP A 30 -1.12 10.54 -6.35
C ASP A 30 -0.35 9.22 -6.50
N VAL A 31 0.69 9.07 -5.67
CA VAL A 31 1.49 7.85 -5.60
C VAL A 31 1.37 7.21 -4.21
N VAL A 32 1.07 5.91 -4.19
CA VAL A 32 0.98 5.07 -3.00
C VAL A 32 2.02 3.95 -3.09
N SER A 33 3.05 4.05 -2.26
CA SER A 33 4.10 3.04 -2.12
C SER A 33 3.69 2.01 -1.07
N LEU A 34 3.56 0.75 -1.45
CA LEU A 34 3.17 -0.37 -0.61
C LEU A 34 4.38 -1.22 -0.25
N SER A 35 4.61 -1.48 1.03
CA SER A 35 5.70 -2.32 1.52
C SER A 35 5.22 -3.37 2.52
N GLY A 36 5.99 -4.44 2.69
CA GLY A 36 5.66 -5.53 3.61
C GLY A 36 5.95 -6.91 3.05
N ASP A 37 5.91 -7.92 3.92
CA ASP A 37 6.22 -9.31 3.59
C ASP A 37 5.40 -9.89 2.43
N LEU A 38 5.89 -10.99 1.85
CA LEU A 38 5.11 -11.79 0.91
C LEU A 38 3.80 -12.25 1.58
N GLY A 39 2.67 -12.00 0.93
CA GLY A 39 1.35 -12.29 1.51
C GLY A 39 0.89 -11.32 2.61
N ALA A 40 1.56 -10.17 2.78
CA ALA A 40 1.12 -9.15 3.74
C ALA A 40 -0.23 -8.50 3.38
N GLY A 41 -0.68 -8.63 2.13
CA GLY A 41 -1.97 -8.10 1.67
C GLY A 41 -1.89 -6.85 0.78
N LYS A 42 -0.70 -6.50 0.26
CA LYS A 42 -0.48 -5.33 -0.62
C LYS A 42 -1.47 -5.28 -1.79
N THR A 43 -1.56 -6.35 -2.58
CA THR A 43 -2.54 -6.45 -3.67
C THR A 43 -3.99 -6.41 -3.17
N VAL A 44 -4.31 -6.95 -1.99
CA VAL A 44 -5.66 -6.89 -1.40
C VAL A 44 -6.06 -5.46 -1.07
N PHE A 45 -5.11 -4.66 -0.58
CA PHE A 45 -5.32 -3.24 -0.36
C PHE A 45 -5.65 -2.52 -1.69
N VAL A 46 -4.86 -2.77 -2.74
CA VAL A 46 -5.10 -2.19 -4.08
C VAL A 46 -6.45 -2.63 -4.65
N GLN A 47 -6.87 -3.88 -4.45
CA GLN A 47 -8.19 -4.36 -4.84
C GLN A 47 -9.31 -3.54 -4.19
N GLY A 48 -9.20 -3.24 -2.89
CA GLY A 48 -10.16 -2.40 -2.18
C GLY A 48 -10.26 -0.99 -2.75
N VAL A 49 -9.11 -0.37 -3.04
CA VAL A 49 -9.07 0.95 -3.68
C VAL A 49 -9.70 0.91 -5.07
N ALA A 50 -9.26 -0.01 -5.92
CA ALA A 50 -9.70 -0.09 -7.31
C ALA A 50 -11.20 -0.38 -7.43
N ALA A 51 -11.73 -1.27 -6.57
CA ALA A 51 -13.16 -1.54 -6.52
C ALA A 51 -13.97 -0.27 -6.15
N ALA A 52 -13.51 0.49 -5.16
CA ALA A 52 -14.15 1.74 -4.75
C ALA A 52 -14.03 2.86 -5.80
N LEU A 53 -13.00 2.82 -6.64
CA LEU A 53 -12.86 3.67 -7.83
C LEU A 53 -13.63 3.13 -9.05
N GLY A 54 -14.41 2.06 -8.91
CA GLY A 54 -15.26 1.55 -10.00
C GLY A 54 -14.55 0.74 -11.07
N VAL A 55 -13.34 0.21 -10.79
CA VAL A 55 -12.67 -0.72 -11.69
C VAL A 55 -13.50 -2.00 -11.81
N SER A 56 -13.99 -2.29 -13.02
CA SER A 56 -14.87 -3.44 -13.29
C SER A 56 -14.13 -4.76 -13.48
N ARG A 57 -12.87 -4.69 -13.92
CA ARG A 57 -12.02 -5.87 -14.13
C ARG A 57 -11.40 -6.36 -12.84
N ARG A 58 -11.09 -7.66 -12.80
CA ARG A 58 -10.39 -8.27 -11.67
C ARG A 58 -8.98 -7.66 -11.52
N VAL A 59 -8.69 -7.10 -10.36
CA VAL A 59 -7.35 -6.61 -10.00
C VAL A 59 -6.52 -7.76 -9.44
N THR A 60 -5.39 -8.02 -10.08
CA THR A 60 -4.42 -9.06 -9.70
C THR A 60 -3.06 -8.45 -9.45
N SER A 61 -2.20 -9.18 -8.73
CA SER A 61 -0.83 -8.75 -8.53
C SER A 61 -0.07 -8.78 -9.87
N PRO A 62 0.59 -7.68 -10.27
CA PRO A 62 1.35 -7.62 -11.50
C PRO A 62 2.75 -8.27 -11.37
N SER A 63 3.05 -9.10 -10.36
CA SER A 63 4.42 -9.59 -10.12
C SER A 63 5.15 -10.18 -11.34
N PHE A 64 4.43 -10.75 -12.33
CA PHE A 64 5.04 -11.30 -13.55
C PHE A 64 5.07 -10.33 -14.73
N VAL A 65 4.05 -9.48 -14.86
CA VAL A 65 3.95 -8.50 -15.96
C VAL A 65 4.50 -7.13 -15.58
N ILE A 66 4.92 -6.98 -14.32
CA ILE A 66 5.44 -5.81 -13.62
C ILE A 66 4.43 -4.68 -13.46
N VAL A 67 3.63 -4.38 -14.48
CA VAL A 67 2.64 -3.30 -14.49
C VAL A 67 1.27 -3.78 -15.00
N HIS A 68 0.22 -3.35 -14.32
CA HIS A 68 -1.15 -3.39 -14.80
C HIS A 68 -1.71 -1.96 -14.87
N HIS A 69 -2.43 -1.66 -15.93
CA HIS A 69 -3.26 -0.45 -16.03
C HIS A 69 -4.70 -0.84 -15.77
N TYR A 70 -5.44 -0.06 -14.98
CA TYR A 70 -6.87 -0.25 -14.72
C TYR A 70 -7.66 1.02 -15.05
N GLU A 71 -8.89 0.85 -15.55
CA GLU A 71 -9.80 1.95 -15.82
C GLU A 71 -10.84 1.99 -14.70
N GLY A 72 -10.95 3.13 -14.03
CA GLY A 72 -11.96 3.44 -13.03
C GLY A 72 -12.39 4.90 -13.15
N ALA A 73 -12.81 5.51 -12.05
CA ALA A 73 -13.07 6.96 -11.99
C ALA A 73 -11.84 7.79 -12.40
N TYR A 74 -10.65 7.27 -12.09
CA TYR A 74 -9.38 7.71 -12.63
C TYR A 74 -8.60 6.48 -13.14
N PRO A 75 -7.70 6.65 -14.13
CA PRO A 75 -6.74 5.61 -14.49
C PRO A 75 -5.90 5.19 -13.28
N ILE A 76 -5.60 3.91 -13.18
CA ILE A 76 -4.74 3.35 -12.13
C ILE A 76 -3.57 2.62 -12.79
N VAL A 77 -2.35 2.98 -12.38
CA VAL A 77 -1.13 2.22 -12.66
C VAL A 77 -0.78 1.41 -11.43
N HIS A 78 -0.81 0.08 -11.53
CA HIS A 78 -0.43 -0.83 -10.45
C HIS A 78 0.84 -1.55 -10.84
N MET A 79 1.92 -1.28 -10.12
CA MET A 79 3.25 -1.81 -10.35
C MET A 79 3.70 -2.70 -9.20
N ASP A 80 4.46 -3.76 -9.50
CA ASP A 80 5.11 -4.62 -8.52
C ASP A 80 6.58 -4.80 -8.92
N VAL A 81 7.48 -4.23 -8.10
CA VAL A 81 8.93 -4.25 -8.35
C VAL A 81 9.66 -5.37 -7.64
N TYR A 82 8.95 -6.34 -7.04
CA TYR A 82 9.54 -7.45 -6.30
C TYR A 82 10.61 -8.23 -7.09
N ARG A 83 10.36 -8.43 -8.39
CA ARG A 83 11.22 -9.24 -9.26
C ARG A 83 12.37 -8.48 -9.89
N LEU A 84 12.43 -7.16 -9.72
CA LEU A 84 13.50 -6.36 -10.26
C LEU A 84 14.71 -6.49 -9.34
N ASN A 85 15.79 -7.07 -9.88
CA ASN A 85 16.96 -7.47 -9.09
C ASN A 85 17.95 -6.31 -8.92
N SER A 86 17.75 -5.22 -9.66
CA SER A 86 18.60 -4.05 -9.58
C SER A 86 17.81 -2.77 -9.79
N PHE A 87 18.34 -1.67 -9.26
CA PHE A 87 17.83 -0.32 -9.52
C PHE A 87 17.90 0.03 -11.02
N GLN A 88 18.87 -0.53 -11.75
CA GLN A 88 19.01 -0.34 -13.19
C GLN A 88 17.83 -0.96 -13.97
N GLU A 89 17.37 -2.15 -13.60
CA GLU A 89 16.20 -2.78 -14.24
C GLU A 89 14.93 -1.94 -14.09
N VAL A 90 14.79 -1.21 -12.98
CA VAL A 90 13.68 -0.27 -12.76
C VAL A 90 13.79 0.94 -13.70
N LEU A 91 15.00 1.48 -13.87
CA LEU A 91 15.24 2.60 -14.77
C LEU A 91 15.02 2.19 -16.24
N ASP A 92 15.52 1.03 -16.64
CA ASP A 92 15.39 0.50 -17.99
C ASP A 92 13.93 0.21 -18.38
N LEU A 93 13.07 -0.05 -17.39
CA LEU A 93 11.62 -0.18 -17.58
C LEU A 93 10.93 1.16 -17.91
N GLY A 94 11.62 2.29 -17.76
CA GLY A 94 11.04 3.61 -17.96
C GLY A 94 10.14 4.05 -16.81
N PHE A 95 10.54 3.81 -15.55
CA PHE A 95 9.75 4.18 -14.36
C PHE A 95 9.24 5.63 -14.38
N GLU A 96 10.03 6.57 -14.89
CA GLU A 96 9.64 7.98 -15.00
C GLU A 96 8.46 8.19 -15.97
N GLU A 97 8.37 7.40 -17.04
CA GLU A 97 7.26 7.43 -18.00
C GLU A 97 5.99 6.83 -17.40
N LEU A 98 6.12 5.92 -16.43
CA LEU A 98 5.00 5.32 -15.69
C LEU A 98 4.43 6.25 -14.61
N LEU A 99 5.15 7.31 -14.21
CA LEU A 99 4.65 8.36 -13.31
C LEU A 99 3.69 9.30 -14.07
N ASP A 100 2.56 8.74 -14.50
CA ASP A 100 1.54 9.46 -15.25
C ASP A 100 0.79 10.45 -14.33
N PRO A 101 0.83 11.77 -14.60
CA PRO A 101 0.11 12.77 -13.81
C PRO A 101 -1.42 12.65 -13.93
N GLU A 102 -1.94 11.91 -14.92
CA GLU A 102 -3.37 11.66 -15.11
C GLU A 102 -3.85 10.38 -14.40
N ALA A 103 -2.93 9.58 -13.85
CA ALA A 103 -3.23 8.32 -13.17
C ALA A 103 -2.91 8.34 -11.68
N ILE A 104 -3.53 7.41 -10.94
CA ILE A 104 -3.14 7.07 -9.57
C ILE A 104 -2.18 5.89 -9.64
N MET A 105 -1.00 6.01 -9.00
CA MET A 105 0.00 4.95 -9.02
C MET A 105 0.08 4.19 -7.70
N PHE A 106 0.02 2.86 -7.77
CA PHE A 106 0.34 1.95 -6.66
C PHE A 106 1.63 1.20 -6.98
N VAL A 107 2.60 1.24 -6.08
CA VAL A 107 3.89 0.53 -6.25
C VAL A 107 4.06 -0.47 -5.11
N GLU A 108 3.84 -1.75 -5.37
CA GLU A 108 4.20 -2.83 -4.45
C GLU A 108 5.72 -3.00 -4.39
N TRP A 109 6.24 -3.19 -3.18
CA TRP A 109 7.68 -3.19 -2.86
C TRP A 109 8.35 -1.84 -3.18
N GLY A 110 7.60 -0.75 -3.05
CA GLY A 110 8.03 0.60 -3.42
C GLY A 110 9.21 1.14 -2.59
N GLU A 111 9.54 0.53 -1.45
CA GLU A 111 10.79 0.80 -0.72
C GLU A 111 12.02 0.65 -1.62
N ALA A 112 11.93 -0.23 -2.63
CA ALA A 112 12.99 -0.47 -3.59
C ALA A 112 13.34 0.69 -4.50
N VAL A 113 12.35 1.55 -4.74
CA VAL A 113 12.40 2.62 -5.74
C VAL A 113 12.15 3.96 -5.08
N THR A 114 12.29 4.05 -3.75
CA THR A 114 12.08 5.28 -2.98
C THR A 114 12.82 6.50 -3.56
N PRO A 115 14.07 6.40 -4.07
CA PRO A 115 14.74 7.54 -4.70
C PRO A 115 14.07 8.05 -5.99
N LEU A 116 13.26 7.23 -6.66
CA LEU A 116 12.53 7.55 -7.89
C LEU A 116 11.09 8.03 -7.63
N LEU A 117 10.56 7.81 -6.42
CA LEU A 117 9.23 8.28 -6.05
C LEU A 117 9.18 9.81 -5.99
N PRO A 118 8.03 10.44 -6.28
CA PRO A 118 7.89 11.88 -6.14
C PRO A 118 8.12 12.33 -4.69
N ARG A 119 8.40 13.62 -4.49
CA ARG A 119 8.61 14.19 -3.14
C ARG A 119 7.41 14.02 -2.21
N ARG A 120 6.20 13.89 -2.78
CA ARG A 120 4.94 13.71 -2.05
C ARG A 120 4.30 12.40 -2.47
N TYR A 121 4.10 11.50 -1.51
CA TYR A 121 3.50 10.18 -1.72
C TYR A 121 3.01 9.64 -0.38
N LEU A 122 2.20 8.59 -0.42
CA LEU A 122 1.84 7.84 0.78
C LEU A 122 2.66 6.55 0.83
N GLU A 123 3.31 6.29 1.96
CA GLU A 123 3.81 4.96 2.26
C GLU A 123 2.75 4.18 3.04
N VAL A 124 2.44 2.97 2.60
CA VAL A 124 1.57 2.01 3.28
C VAL A 124 2.40 0.77 3.56
N GLU A 125 2.74 0.57 4.83
CA GLU A 125 3.51 -0.58 5.26
C GLU A 125 2.59 -1.60 5.95
N MET A 126 2.66 -2.85 5.51
CA MET A 126 1.83 -3.94 6.01
C MET A 126 2.72 -5.01 6.66
N ARG A 127 2.43 -5.35 7.91
CA ARG A 127 3.16 -6.40 8.64
C ARG A 127 2.20 -7.37 9.26
N ARG A 128 2.64 -8.61 9.50
CA ARG A 128 1.92 -9.52 10.39
C ARG A 128 1.89 -8.92 11.80
N ALA A 129 0.73 -8.95 12.45
CA ALA A 129 0.68 -8.63 13.86
C ALA A 129 1.39 -9.73 14.65
N MET A 130 2.05 -9.36 15.76
CA MET A 130 2.56 -10.35 16.71
C MET A 130 1.41 -10.83 17.60
N ASN A 131 0.39 -11.44 16.99
CA ASN A 131 -0.71 -12.09 17.68
C ASN A 131 -0.54 -13.61 17.53
N PRO A 132 -0.13 -14.33 18.59
CA PRO A 132 0.06 -15.78 18.51
C PRO A 132 -1.26 -16.53 18.33
N ASP A 133 -2.40 -15.93 18.69
CA ASP A 133 -3.72 -16.55 18.60
C ASP A 133 -4.34 -16.39 17.20
N ASP A 134 -3.91 -15.38 16.43
CA ASP A 134 -4.38 -15.16 15.05
C ASP A 134 -3.24 -14.68 14.12
N PRO A 135 -2.63 -15.59 13.33
CA PRO A 135 -1.54 -15.24 12.40
C PRO A 135 -2.04 -14.49 11.15
N THR A 136 -3.35 -14.28 11.00
CA THR A 136 -3.96 -13.56 9.88
C THR A 136 -4.05 -12.05 10.11
N ASP A 137 -3.92 -11.61 11.37
CA ASP A 137 -3.87 -10.20 11.72
C ASP A 137 -2.72 -9.47 11.02
N ARG A 138 -2.98 -8.25 10.58
CA ARG A 138 -2.02 -7.34 9.95
C ARG A 138 -2.01 -6.01 10.66
N VAL A 139 -0.84 -5.46 10.93
CA VAL A 139 -0.69 -4.05 11.26
C VAL A 139 -0.40 -3.30 9.96
N ILE A 140 -1.26 -2.34 9.63
CA ILE A 140 -1.13 -1.50 8.44
C ILE A 140 -0.83 -0.07 8.89
N ALA A 141 0.33 0.45 8.51
CA ALA A 141 0.81 1.76 8.88
C ALA A 141 0.84 2.70 7.65
N PHE A 142 0.14 3.82 7.76
CA PHE A 142 0.06 4.87 6.75
C PHE A 142 1.00 6.01 7.14
N ARG A 143 2.02 6.28 6.32
CA ARG A 143 3.01 7.33 6.56
C ARG A 143 2.97 8.37 5.43
N PRO A 144 2.30 9.51 5.66
CA PRO A 144 2.18 10.54 4.64
C PRO A 144 3.52 11.25 4.41
N ARG A 145 3.91 11.45 3.14
CA ARG A 145 5.00 12.34 2.73
C ARG A 145 4.41 13.59 2.08
N GLY A 146 4.55 14.73 2.78
CA GLY A 146 3.90 15.99 2.41
C GLY A 146 2.63 16.27 3.22
N ALA A 147 2.30 17.55 3.38
CA ALA A 147 1.21 17.99 4.25
C ALA A 147 -0.19 17.58 3.74
N GLU A 148 -0.37 17.56 2.42
CA GLU A 148 -1.61 17.14 1.75
C GLU A 148 -1.97 15.68 2.09
N TRP A 149 -1.00 14.77 1.94
CA TRP A 149 -1.16 13.36 2.32
C TRP A 149 -1.52 13.19 3.79
N GLY A 150 -1.04 14.07 4.66
CA GLY A 150 -1.44 14.09 6.06
C GLY A 150 -2.94 14.28 6.26
N ARG A 151 -3.53 15.23 5.52
CA ARG A 151 -4.97 15.50 5.56
C ARG A 151 -5.75 14.33 4.97
N LYS A 152 -5.30 13.77 3.84
CA LYS A 152 -5.89 12.58 3.22
C LYS A 152 -5.89 11.40 4.20
N VAL A 153 -4.77 11.11 4.85
CA VAL A 153 -4.66 9.99 5.82
C VAL A 153 -5.57 10.20 7.03
N GLN A 154 -5.68 11.43 7.55
CA GLN A 154 -6.58 11.71 8.67
C GLN A 154 -8.06 11.52 8.28
N ALA A 155 -8.47 12.04 7.13
CA ALA A 155 -9.83 11.84 6.61
C ALA A 155 -10.11 10.35 6.36
N MET A 156 -9.17 9.65 5.72
CA MET A 156 -9.24 8.21 5.48
C MET A 156 -9.44 7.43 6.78
N SER A 157 -8.68 7.74 7.84
CA SER A 157 -8.82 7.03 9.12
C SER A 157 -10.22 7.17 9.73
N GLN A 158 -10.85 8.33 9.63
CA GLN A 158 -12.21 8.54 10.17
C GLN A 158 -13.26 7.75 9.38
N THR A 159 -13.15 7.75 8.05
CA THR A 159 -14.00 6.93 7.17
C THR A 159 -13.78 5.45 7.44
N ALA A 160 -12.53 5.01 7.52
CA ALA A 160 -12.16 3.63 7.80
C ALA A 160 -12.72 3.13 9.15
N GLU A 161 -12.63 3.93 10.22
CA GLU A 161 -13.23 3.59 11.52
C GLU A 161 -14.72 3.31 11.40
N THR A 162 -15.44 4.15 10.67
CA THR A 162 -16.89 4.03 10.50
C THR A 162 -17.23 2.76 9.72
N LEU A 163 -16.51 2.49 8.63
CA LEU A 163 -16.73 1.30 7.80
C LEU A 163 -16.34 0.00 8.52
N LEU A 164 -15.23 -0.01 9.24
CA LEU A 164 -14.77 -1.17 10.00
C LEU A 164 -15.72 -1.49 11.17
N ALA A 165 -16.24 -0.47 11.85
CA ALA A 165 -17.24 -0.64 12.91
C ALA A 165 -18.58 -1.14 12.37
N ALA A 166 -18.96 -0.77 11.14
CA ALA A 166 -20.16 -1.32 10.50
C ALA A 166 -19.98 -2.78 10.05
N ALA A 167 -18.76 -3.16 9.63
CA ALA A 167 -18.45 -4.50 9.14
C ALA A 167 -18.19 -5.52 10.27
N SER A 168 -17.67 -5.06 11.41
CA SER A 168 -17.48 -5.88 12.61
C SER A 168 -18.76 -5.74 13.44
N ALA A 169 -19.44 -6.82 13.84
CA ALA A 169 -20.62 -6.74 14.71
C ALA A 169 -20.32 -6.22 16.15
N GLU A 170 -19.24 -5.46 16.33
CA GLU A 170 -18.68 -4.94 17.56
C GLU A 170 -18.84 -3.41 17.62
N THR A 171 -19.70 -2.94 18.53
CA THR A 171 -19.80 -1.51 18.89
C THR A 171 -18.66 -1.14 19.86
N THR A 172 -17.40 -1.21 19.42
CA THR A 172 -16.28 -0.81 20.29
C THR A 172 -16.08 0.72 20.23
N GLN A 173 -16.20 1.39 21.38
CA GLN A 173 -16.07 2.86 21.54
C GLN A 173 -14.63 3.42 21.43
N ARG A 174 -13.61 2.57 21.25
CA ARG A 174 -12.21 3.00 21.13
C ARG A 174 -11.77 3.02 19.67
N SER A 175 -11.14 4.13 19.26
CA SER A 175 -10.49 4.28 17.95
C SER A 175 -9.56 3.10 17.68
N ARG A 176 -9.69 2.49 16.48
CA ARG A 176 -8.81 1.41 16.02
C ARG A 176 -7.48 1.94 15.49
N PHE A 177 -7.41 3.24 15.19
CA PHE A 177 -6.21 3.88 14.67
C PHE A 177 -5.35 4.43 15.81
N SER A 178 -4.07 4.14 15.77
CA SER A 178 -3.07 4.69 16.69
C SER A 178 -2.12 5.62 15.94
N SER A 179 -1.90 6.81 16.50
CA SER A 179 -0.89 7.76 16.04
C SER A 179 0.47 7.58 16.74
N ALA A 180 0.61 6.55 17.57
CA ALA A 180 1.86 6.25 18.26
C ALA A 180 3.00 5.96 17.25
N PRO A 181 4.27 6.24 17.60
CA PRO A 181 5.39 5.93 16.72
C PRO A 181 5.41 4.45 16.35
N ILE A 182 5.21 4.13 15.07
CA ILE A 182 5.37 2.76 14.55
C ILE A 182 6.78 2.66 13.96
N PRO A 183 7.72 1.95 14.62
CA PRO A 183 9.07 1.74 14.10
C PRO A 183 8.99 1.12 12.71
N ARG A 184 9.79 1.55 11.74
CA ARG A 184 9.89 0.88 10.43
C ARG A 184 10.41 -0.55 10.58
N ALA A 185 9.99 -1.47 9.72
CA ALA A 185 10.62 -2.77 9.67
C ALA A 185 12.03 -2.61 9.12
N ARG A 186 12.88 -3.58 9.43
CA ARG A 186 14.15 -3.75 8.71
C ARG A 186 13.81 -4.11 7.26
N ASP A 187 14.65 -3.69 6.31
CA ASP A 187 14.46 -4.02 4.91
C ASP A 187 14.29 -5.54 4.75
N HIS A 188 13.15 -5.94 4.19
CA HIS A 188 12.79 -7.35 4.02
C HIS A 188 13.51 -7.97 2.81
N ARG A 189 14.11 -7.13 1.95
CA ARG A 189 15.05 -7.60 0.93
C ARG A 189 16.39 -7.85 1.61
N GLY A 190 16.50 -9.01 2.24
CA GLY A 190 17.80 -9.58 2.55
C GLY A 190 18.66 -9.50 1.29
N VAL A 191 19.82 -8.86 1.41
CA VAL A 191 20.87 -8.86 0.39
C VAL A 191 21.05 -10.30 -0.07
N ASN A 192 20.66 -10.61 -1.29
CA ASN A 192 20.94 -11.92 -1.89
C ASN A 192 22.39 -11.94 -2.36
N ASP A 193 23.34 -11.80 -1.42
CA ASP A 193 24.75 -12.10 -1.62
C ASP A 193 24.88 -13.63 -1.63
N GLY A 194 24.51 -14.22 -2.77
CA GLY A 194 24.43 -15.66 -2.93
C GLY A 194 24.61 -16.09 -4.38
N LYS A 195 25.53 -15.45 -5.12
CA LYS A 195 26.06 -16.08 -6.33
C LYS A 195 26.79 -17.36 -5.91
N GLY A 196 26.29 -18.48 -6.43
CA GLY A 196 26.91 -19.78 -6.29
C GLY A 196 28.37 -19.73 -6.69
N SER A 197 29.22 -20.14 -5.75
CA SER A 197 30.49 -20.78 -6.06
C SER A 197 30.31 -22.25 -5.69
N GLY A 198 30.52 -23.15 -6.65
CA GLY A 198 30.38 -24.57 -6.39
C GLY A 198 30.34 -25.43 -7.64
N ALA A 199 31.54 -25.65 -8.19
CA ALA A 199 31.99 -26.73 -9.08
C ALA A 199 31.38 -26.84 -10.50
#